data_AF-A0A3S4Z5F0-F1
#
_entry.id   AF-A0A3S4Z5F0-F1
#
_cell.length_a   1.000
_cell.length_b   1.000
_cell.length_c   1.000
_cell.angle_alpha   90.00
_cell.angle_beta   90.00
_cell.angle_gamma   90.00
#
_symmetry.space_group_name_H-M   'P 1'
#
loop_
_entity.id
_entity.type
_entity.pdbx_description
1 polymer ?
#
loop_
_entity_poly.entity_id
_entity_poly.type
_entity_poly.pdbx_seq_one_letter_code
_entity_poly.pdbx_strand_id
1 'polypeptide(L)'
;MSVLSSSFIQWLQENAENLDQSNERADLLIPQIAAQGLYKIGVPETLGGSGGNLVDAIKAITELGNHSLAAAFVSWGHRTFIEHIILSQNPIPRETYLSDLLSGNLTAGTGLSNAMKFLSGIEELNVSISEQNGKRYLNGRLPWVTNLRSDRFVASFVAGFQDERKPLVIAIPSTAKGLTRTKELEFMALQGTNTTALVFDNVELKEEWILSDNAPEFLAQTRPAFLGLQFGLPFGLVETSLAEIEKSLSFRPMLSAEWQEQVDALNDIKNRLFNGLNEDGYFVCNPKELFKVRIEIVDVVAKTILLELQASGGKGYLKSDTSGFSRRWKEAAFLPVVTPSAVQLRLVLANC
;
A
#
# COMPACT_ATOMS: atom_id res chain seq x y z
N MET A 1 -17.88 9.07 12.77
CA MET A 1 -17.87 7.96 13.73
C MET A 1 -16.78 7.00 13.24
N SER A 2 -15.91 6.52 14.12
CA SER A 2 -14.79 5.62 13.76
C SER A 2 -15.32 4.33 13.11
N VAL A 3 -14.62 3.82 12.09
CA VAL A 3 -14.98 2.54 11.44
C VAL A 3 -14.42 1.33 12.19
N LEU A 4 -13.49 1.57 13.12
CA LEU A 4 -12.84 0.54 13.92
C LEU A 4 -13.52 0.42 15.29
N SER A 5 -13.74 -0.80 15.77
CA SER A 5 -14.23 -1.00 17.14
C SER A 5 -13.18 -0.59 18.17
N SER A 6 -13.62 -0.08 19.34
CA SER A 6 -12.71 0.31 20.42
C SER A 6 -11.78 -0.83 20.88
N SER A 7 -12.28 -2.08 20.87
CA SER A 7 -11.48 -3.26 21.20
C SER A 7 -10.38 -3.52 20.18
N PHE A 8 -10.66 -3.34 18.88
CA PHE A 8 -9.65 -3.48 17.84
C PHE A 8 -8.62 -2.35 17.87
N ILE A 9 -9.05 -1.11 18.13
CA ILE A 9 -8.14 0.03 18.34
C ILE A 9 -7.19 -0.27 19.51
N GLN A 10 -7.71 -0.73 20.65
CA GLN A 10 -6.89 -1.11 21.80
C GLN A 10 -5.90 -2.22 21.42
N TRP A 11 -6.36 -3.25 20.72
CA TRP A 11 -5.48 -4.33 20.25
C TRP A 11 -4.36 -3.80 19.35
N LEU A 12 -4.66 -2.92 18.39
CA LEU A 12 -3.65 -2.31 17.52
C LEU A 12 -2.62 -1.53 18.35
N GLN A 13 -3.07 -0.71 19.30
CA GLN A 13 -2.17 0.09 20.14
C GLN A 13 -1.23 -0.79 20.99
N GLU A 14 -1.74 -1.86 21.58
CA GLU A 14 -0.96 -2.80 22.38
C GLU A 14 0.05 -3.61 21.54
N ASN A 15 -0.23 -3.84 20.25
CA ASN A 15 0.56 -4.72 19.40
C ASN A 15 1.41 -3.97 18.35
N ALA A 16 1.25 -2.67 18.18
CA ALA A 16 1.88 -1.94 17.08
C ALA A 16 3.42 -1.97 17.09
N GLU A 17 4.07 -2.03 18.25
CA GLU A 17 5.54 -2.21 18.30
C GLU A 17 5.96 -3.63 17.87
N ASN A 18 5.19 -4.67 18.26
CA ASN A 18 5.45 -6.04 17.81
C ASN A 18 5.25 -6.16 16.30
N LEU A 19 4.20 -5.53 15.75
CA LEU A 19 3.95 -5.49 14.31
C LEU A 19 5.03 -4.72 13.53
N ASP A 20 5.67 -3.72 14.15
CA ASP A 20 6.78 -3.00 13.54
C ASP A 20 8.08 -3.83 13.54
N GLN A 21 8.30 -4.67 14.55
CA GLN A 21 9.60 -5.32 14.81
C GLN A 21 9.62 -6.84 14.62
N SER A 22 8.48 -7.49 14.41
CA SER A 22 8.35 -8.96 14.34
C SER A 22 7.24 -9.41 13.39
N ASN A 23 7.39 -10.62 12.85
CA ASN A 23 6.36 -11.31 12.07
C ASN A 23 5.42 -12.19 12.91
N GLU A 24 5.62 -12.28 14.23
CA GLU A 24 4.87 -13.17 15.13
C GLU A 24 3.33 -13.03 14.99
N ARG A 25 2.86 -11.81 14.68
CA ARG A 25 1.43 -11.47 14.57
C ARG A 25 1.00 -11.09 13.16
N ALA A 26 1.88 -11.20 12.17
CA ALA A 26 1.63 -10.73 10.81
C ALA A 26 0.38 -11.40 10.19
N ASP A 27 0.22 -12.71 10.42
CA ASP A 27 -0.89 -13.49 9.88
C ASP A 27 -2.27 -13.11 10.47
N LEU A 28 -2.28 -12.43 11.61
CA LEU A 28 -3.50 -12.00 12.30
C LEU A 28 -4.06 -10.67 11.75
N LEU A 29 -3.22 -9.84 11.12
CA LEU A 29 -3.58 -8.47 10.76
C LEU A 29 -4.75 -8.39 9.77
N ILE A 30 -4.60 -9.00 8.59
CA ILE A 30 -5.63 -8.95 7.55
C ILE A 30 -6.97 -9.52 8.04
N PRO A 31 -7.04 -10.70 8.70
CA PRO A 31 -8.29 -11.20 9.26
C PRO A 31 -8.95 -10.25 10.27
N GLN A 32 -8.19 -9.65 11.20
CA GLN A 32 -8.76 -8.73 12.19
C GLN A 32 -9.27 -7.43 11.57
N ILE A 33 -8.55 -6.89 10.57
CA ILE A 33 -8.98 -5.71 9.82
C ILE A 33 -10.24 -6.02 8.99
N ALA A 34 -10.28 -7.17 8.34
CA ALA A 34 -11.46 -7.63 7.59
C ALA A 34 -12.69 -7.78 8.48
N ALA A 35 -12.51 -8.23 9.73
CA ALA A 35 -13.60 -8.33 10.71
C ALA A 35 -14.21 -6.97 11.10
N GLN A 36 -13.48 -5.86 10.92
CA GLN A 36 -14.04 -4.50 11.06
C GLN A 36 -14.85 -4.06 9.83
N GLY A 37 -14.92 -4.88 8.77
CA GLY A 37 -15.57 -4.54 7.51
C GLY A 37 -14.75 -3.58 6.64
N LEU A 38 -13.52 -3.24 7.03
CA LEU A 38 -12.71 -2.22 6.34
C LEU A 38 -12.53 -2.52 4.85
N TYR A 39 -12.34 -3.80 4.49
CA TYR A 39 -12.13 -4.17 3.10
C TYR A 39 -13.37 -4.12 2.21
N LYS A 40 -14.55 -3.94 2.80
CA LYS A 40 -15.83 -3.77 2.10
C LYS A 40 -16.09 -2.31 1.70
N ILE A 41 -15.40 -1.36 2.33
CA ILE A 41 -15.57 0.08 2.08
C ILE A 41 -15.06 0.44 0.68
N GLY A 42 -15.90 1.13 -0.09
CA GLY A 42 -15.64 1.49 -1.48
C GLY A 42 -15.86 0.34 -2.48
N VAL A 43 -16.30 -0.84 -2.02
CA VAL A 43 -16.69 -1.96 -2.89
C VAL A 43 -18.22 -1.94 -3.07
N PRO A 44 -18.73 -2.09 -4.30
CA PRO A 44 -20.17 -2.19 -4.53
C PRO A 44 -20.85 -3.29 -3.68
N GLU A 45 -22.04 -3.01 -3.16
CA GLU A 45 -22.82 -3.98 -2.37
C GLU A 45 -23.15 -5.26 -3.16
N THR A 46 -23.36 -5.13 -4.47
CA THR A 46 -23.58 -6.26 -5.39
C THR A 46 -22.38 -7.21 -5.48
N LEU A 47 -21.20 -6.75 -5.06
CA LEU A 47 -19.96 -7.53 -4.99
C LEU A 47 -19.60 -7.95 -3.56
N GLY A 48 -20.53 -7.83 -2.61
CA GLY A 48 -20.33 -8.16 -1.19
C GLY A 48 -19.66 -7.06 -0.35
N GLY A 49 -19.52 -5.86 -0.93
CA GLY A 49 -19.01 -4.67 -0.26
C GLY A 49 -20.05 -3.96 0.62
N SER A 50 -19.70 -2.77 1.10
CA SER A 50 -20.56 -1.90 1.90
C SER A 50 -20.89 -0.58 1.21
N GLY A 51 -20.62 -0.47 -0.09
CA GLY A 51 -20.77 0.77 -0.84
C GLY A 51 -19.75 1.85 -0.42
N GLY A 52 -20.08 3.11 -0.70
CA GLY A 52 -19.16 4.24 -0.57
C GLY A 52 -18.23 4.36 -1.76
N ASN A 53 -17.15 5.12 -1.61
CA ASN A 53 -16.18 5.37 -2.68
C ASN A 53 -14.73 5.17 -2.23
N LEU A 54 -13.80 5.41 -3.15
CA LEU A 54 -12.36 5.29 -2.90
C LEU A 54 -11.88 6.22 -1.77
N VAL A 55 -12.44 7.42 -1.65
CA VAL A 55 -12.10 8.37 -0.57
C VAL A 55 -12.47 7.80 0.80
N ASP A 56 -13.61 7.11 0.90
CA ASP A 56 -14.01 6.43 2.14
C ASP A 56 -13.01 5.32 2.53
N ALA A 57 -12.54 4.56 1.54
CA ALA A 57 -11.51 3.55 1.77
C ALA A 57 -10.17 4.16 2.21
N ILE A 58 -9.78 5.31 1.64
CA ILE A 58 -8.57 6.05 2.07
C ILE A 58 -8.69 6.51 3.52
N LYS A 59 -9.86 7.05 3.92
CA LYS A 59 -10.11 7.46 5.30
C LYS A 59 -10.05 6.28 6.27
N ALA A 60 -10.58 5.12 5.89
CA ALA A 60 -10.50 3.91 6.71
C ALA A 60 -9.03 3.44 6.89
N ILE A 61 -8.22 3.47 5.83
CA ILE A 61 -6.78 3.17 5.93
C ILE A 61 -6.04 4.25 6.75
N THR A 62 -6.45 5.52 6.63
CA THR A 62 -5.94 6.63 7.46
C THR A 62 -6.16 6.34 8.95
N GLU A 63 -7.35 5.86 9.32
CA GLU A 63 -7.68 5.49 10.69
C GLU A 63 -6.80 4.35 11.22
N LEU A 64 -6.48 3.34 10.38
CA LEU A 64 -5.47 2.33 10.74
C LEU A 64 -4.08 2.96 10.96
N GLY A 65 -3.69 3.87 10.06
CA GLY A 65 -2.40 4.58 10.10
C GLY A 65 -2.21 5.40 11.37
N ASN A 66 -3.31 5.87 11.99
CA ASN A 66 -3.28 6.55 13.28
C ASN A 66 -2.83 5.64 14.45
N HIS A 67 -2.86 4.33 14.25
CA HIS A 67 -2.53 3.36 15.29
C HIS A 67 -1.31 2.49 14.93
N SER A 68 -1.20 2.06 13.68
CA SER A 68 -0.08 1.26 13.17
C SER A 68 0.12 1.49 11.68
N LEU A 69 1.32 1.94 11.29
CA LEU A 69 1.64 2.10 9.87
C LEU A 69 1.72 0.73 9.18
N ALA A 70 2.16 -0.32 9.88
CA ALA A 70 2.13 -1.70 9.37
C ALA A 70 0.71 -2.15 9.00
N ALA A 71 -0.28 -1.90 9.86
CA ALA A 71 -1.69 -2.23 9.58
C ALA A 71 -2.24 -1.46 8.36
N ALA A 72 -1.89 -0.18 8.25
CA ALA A 72 -2.24 0.63 7.08
C ALA A 72 -1.57 0.10 5.80
N PHE A 73 -0.29 -0.28 5.87
CA PHE A 73 0.49 -0.78 4.74
C PHE A 73 -0.02 -2.11 4.19
N VAL A 74 -0.30 -3.09 5.06
CA VAL A 74 -0.89 -4.36 4.60
C VAL A 74 -2.27 -4.13 3.99
N SER A 75 -3.06 -3.21 4.55
CA SER A 75 -4.40 -2.88 4.05
C SER A 75 -4.37 -2.17 2.71
N TRP A 76 -3.41 -1.28 2.48
CA TRP A 76 -3.18 -0.66 1.17
C TRP A 76 -2.87 -1.69 0.09
N GLY A 77 -1.93 -2.61 0.35
CA GLY A 77 -1.56 -3.65 -0.61
C GLY A 77 -2.75 -4.58 -0.92
N HIS A 78 -3.47 -4.99 0.12
CA HIS A 78 -4.63 -5.87 0.01
C HIS A 78 -5.78 -5.20 -0.74
N ARG A 79 -6.11 -3.94 -0.42
CA ARG A 79 -7.14 -3.17 -1.14
C ARG A 79 -6.75 -2.89 -2.57
N THR A 80 -5.50 -2.55 -2.86
CA THR A 80 -5.03 -2.36 -4.24
C THR A 80 -5.31 -3.61 -5.08
N PHE A 81 -5.04 -4.80 -4.55
CA PHE A 81 -5.35 -6.04 -5.27
C PHE A 81 -6.86 -6.19 -5.52
N ILE A 82 -7.70 -5.88 -4.52
CA ILE A 82 -9.16 -5.92 -4.70
C ILE A 82 -9.61 -4.97 -5.81
N GLU A 83 -9.05 -3.75 -5.89
CA GLU A 83 -9.34 -2.82 -6.99
C GLU A 83 -8.94 -3.40 -8.35
N HIS A 84 -7.80 -4.09 -8.45
CA HIS A 84 -7.37 -4.74 -9.70
C HIS A 84 -8.35 -5.81 -10.19
N ILE A 85 -8.80 -6.71 -9.31
CA ILE A 85 -9.72 -7.79 -9.72
C ILE A 85 -11.14 -7.27 -10.00
N ILE A 86 -11.55 -6.16 -9.39
CA ILE A 86 -12.83 -5.51 -9.69
C ILE A 86 -12.78 -4.87 -11.08
N LEU A 87 -11.67 -4.17 -11.41
CA LEU A 87 -11.50 -3.51 -12.70
C LEU A 87 -11.29 -4.49 -13.87
N SER A 88 -10.68 -5.65 -13.60
CA SER A 88 -10.38 -6.69 -14.59
C SER A 88 -11.60 -7.06 -15.43
N GLN A 89 -11.42 -7.11 -16.75
CA GLN A 89 -12.43 -7.63 -17.69
C GLN A 89 -12.53 -9.16 -17.63
N ASN A 90 -11.50 -9.85 -17.16
CA ASN A 90 -11.59 -11.27 -16.81
C ASN A 90 -12.33 -11.40 -15.47
N PRO A 91 -13.53 -12.03 -15.44
CA PRO A 91 -14.32 -12.15 -14.22
C PRO A 91 -13.79 -13.22 -13.27
N ILE A 92 -12.96 -14.17 -13.74
CA ILE A 92 -12.58 -15.36 -12.98
C ILE A 92 -11.86 -15.00 -11.67
N PRO A 93 -10.84 -14.09 -11.64
CA PRO A 93 -10.20 -13.70 -10.39
C PRO A 93 -11.16 -13.06 -9.39
N ARG A 94 -12.13 -12.26 -9.86
CA ARG A 94 -13.15 -11.65 -9.00
C ARG A 94 -14.07 -12.70 -8.39
N GLU A 95 -14.61 -13.60 -9.22
CA GLU A 95 -15.51 -14.67 -8.78
C GLU A 95 -14.81 -15.67 -7.86
N THR A 96 -13.51 -15.91 -8.07
CA THR A 96 -12.74 -16.87 -7.29
C THR A 96 -12.26 -16.31 -5.95
N TYR A 97 -11.81 -15.04 -5.91
CA TYR A 97 -11.07 -14.53 -4.76
C TYR A 97 -11.81 -13.48 -3.94
N LEU A 98 -12.74 -12.71 -4.51
CA LEU A 98 -13.23 -11.49 -3.87
C LEU A 98 -13.85 -11.74 -2.49
N SER A 99 -14.72 -12.75 -2.35
CA SER A 99 -15.37 -13.07 -1.07
C SER A 99 -14.35 -13.41 0.03
N ASP A 100 -13.34 -14.22 -0.29
CA ASP A 100 -12.27 -14.60 0.64
C ASP A 100 -11.38 -13.39 1.01
N LEU A 101 -11.15 -12.48 0.06
CA LEU A 101 -10.39 -11.25 0.29
C LEU A 101 -11.14 -10.25 1.19
N LEU A 102 -12.45 -10.10 1.00
CA LEU A 102 -13.28 -9.22 1.81
C LEU A 102 -13.47 -9.73 3.25
N SER A 103 -13.40 -11.04 3.45
CA SER A 103 -13.49 -11.69 4.77
C SER A 103 -12.13 -11.91 5.44
N GLY A 104 -11.02 -11.69 4.74
CA GLY A 104 -9.66 -11.90 5.25
C GLY A 104 -9.22 -13.36 5.32
N ASN A 105 -9.97 -14.29 4.72
CA ASN A 105 -9.63 -15.70 4.59
C ASN A 105 -8.51 -15.95 3.57
N LEU A 106 -8.35 -15.05 2.60
CA LEU A 106 -7.25 -15.02 1.65
C LEU A 106 -6.50 -13.69 1.82
N THR A 107 -5.19 -13.72 1.66
CA THR A 107 -4.35 -12.51 1.64
C THR A 107 -3.87 -12.21 0.23
N ALA A 108 -3.78 -10.92 -0.10
CA ALA A 108 -3.35 -10.47 -1.41
C ALA A 108 -2.19 -9.49 -1.37
N GLY A 109 -1.18 -9.77 -2.21
CA GLY A 109 -0.01 -8.93 -2.41
C GLY A 109 0.04 -8.29 -3.80
N THR A 110 0.76 -7.18 -3.91
CA THR A 110 1.00 -6.49 -5.18
C THR A 110 2.51 -6.35 -5.41
N GLY A 111 3.03 -7.03 -6.43
CA GLY A 111 4.42 -7.00 -6.86
C GLY A 111 4.69 -5.94 -7.94
N LEU A 112 4.08 -4.76 -7.84
CA LEU A 112 4.10 -3.75 -8.90
C LEU A 112 5.34 -2.86 -8.92
N SER A 113 6.28 -3.01 -7.97
CA SER A 113 7.46 -2.14 -7.90
C SER A 113 8.29 -2.14 -9.19
N ASN A 114 8.55 -3.33 -9.74
CA ASN A 114 9.25 -3.49 -11.00
C ASN A 114 8.43 -2.95 -12.19
N ALA A 115 7.11 -3.19 -12.22
CA ALA A 115 6.23 -2.70 -13.25
C ALA A 115 6.22 -1.16 -13.35
N MET A 116 6.19 -0.45 -12.22
CA MET A 116 6.19 1.02 -12.21
C MET A 116 7.49 1.62 -12.77
N LYS A 117 8.62 0.97 -12.52
CA LYS A 117 9.91 1.37 -13.08
C LYS A 117 10.02 1.04 -14.56
N PHE A 118 9.52 -0.12 -14.98
CA PHE A 118 9.43 -0.52 -16.39
C PHE A 118 8.62 0.49 -17.20
N LEU A 119 7.44 0.89 -16.71
CA LEU A 119 6.61 1.91 -17.39
C LEU A 119 7.29 3.29 -17.45
N SER A 120 8.29 3.55 -16.60
CA SER A 120 9.07 4.79 -16.61
C SER A 120 10.38 4.65 -17.42
N GLY A 121 10.61 3.51 -18.08
CA GLY A 121 11.81 3.24 -18.87
C GLY A 121 13.09 3.05 -18.04
N ILE A 122 12.97 2.74 -16.75
CA ILE A 122 14.12 2.67 -15.82
C ILE A 122 14.75 1.27 -15.78
N GLU A 123 13.95 0.20 -15.87
CA GLU A 123 14.43 -1.19 -15.82
C GLU A 123 13.51 -2.12 -16.63
N GLU A 124 14.00 -3.31 -16.98
CA GLU A 124 13.20 -4.36 -17.63
C GLU A 124 12.29 -5.09 -16.62
N LEU A 125 11.30 -5.84 -17.12
CA LEU A 125 10.45 -6.66 -16.26
C LEU A 125 11.22 -7.88 -15.72
N ASN A 126 11.13 -8.11 -14.41
CA ASN A 126 11.85 -9.19 -13.72
C ASN A 126 11.18 -10.56 -13.87
N VAL A 127 9.99 -10.62 -14.47
CA VAL A 127 9.29 -11.87 -14.80
C VAL A 127 9.01 -11.88 -16.29
N SER A 128 9.48 -12.92 -16.95
CA SER A 128 9.36 -13.13 -18.39
C SER A 128 8.32 -14.19 -18.71
N ILE A 129 7.71 -14.06 -19.89
CA ILE A 129 6.79 -15.03 -20.47
C ILE A 129 7.50 -15.70 -21.66
N SER A 130 7.59 -17.02 -21.61
CA SER A 130 8.10 -17.85 -22.72
C SER A 130 7.00 -18.77 -23.24
N GLU A 131 6.98 -19.03 -24.54
CA GLU A 131 6.04 -19.96 -25.16
C GLU A 131 6.74 -21.25 -25.60
N GLN A 132 6.19 -22.40 -25.20
CA GLN A 132 6.70 -23.72 -25.56
C GLN A 132 5.52 -24.66 -25.79
N ASN A 133 5.50 -25.35 -26.93
CA ASN A 133 4.46 -26.33 -27.29
C ASN A 133 3.02 -25.81 -27.13
N GLY A 134 2.77 -24.55 -27.48
CA GLY A 134 1.44 -23.93 -27.38
C GLY A 134 1.03 -23.51 -25.97
N LYS A 135 1.92 -23.62 -24.97
CA LYS A 135 1.71 -23.16 -23.60
C LYS A 135 2.62 -21.98 -23.26
N ARG A 136 2.20 -21.15 -22.30
CA ARG A 136 2.97 -20.03 -21.77
C ARG A 136 3.54 -20.38 -20.39
N TYR A 137 4.76 -19.94 -20.14
CA TYR A 137 5.47 -20.19 -18.88
C TYR A 137 6.07 -18.90 -18.33
N LEU A 138 6.03 -18.74 -17.01
CA LEU A 138 6.62 -17.62 -16.29
C LEU A 138 7.96 -18.03 -15.68
N ASN A 139 8.97 -17.16 -15.83
CA ASN A 139 10.29 -17.33 -15.24
C ASN A 139 10.81 -15.99 -14.71
N GLY A 140 11.43 -16.00 -13.52
CA GLY A 140 12.04 -14.82 -12.95
C GLY A 140 11.87 -14.68 -11.44
N ARG A 141 11.97 -13.45 -10.94
CA ARG A 141 11.92 -13.16 -9.50
C ARG A 141 11.29 -11.82 -9.18
N LEU A 142 10.31 -11.81 -8.28
CA LEU A 142 9.83 -10.58 -7.65
C LEU A 142 10.48 -10.44 -6.27
N PRO A 143 11.31 -9.41 -6.04
CA PRO A 143 12.12 -9.31 -4.83
C PRO A 143 11.33 -8.90 -3.58
N TRP A 144 10.23 -8.15 -3.74
CA TRP A 144 9.48 -7.58 -2.62
C TRP A 144 7.98 -7.66 -2.92
N VAL A 145 7.29 -8.59 -2.26
CA VAL A 145 5.83 -8.70 -2.30
C VAL A 145 5.31 -8.86 -0.88
N THR A 146 4.55 -7.86 -0.42
CA THR A 146 3.92 -7.79 0.90
C THR A 146 2.65 -8.64 0.95
N ASN A 147 2.18 -9.00 2.15
CA ASN A 147 0.96 -9.77 2.43
C ASN A 147 1.01 -11.24 2.01
N LEU A 148 2.19 -11.81 1.74
CA LEU A 148 2.25 -13.19 1.31
C LEU A 148 2.30 -14.09 2.54
N ARG A 149 1.16 -14.51 3.09
CA ARG A 149 1.14 -15.52 4.16
C ARG A 149 1.73 -16.85 3.69
N SER A 150 2.29 -17.65 4.58
CA SER A 150 2.88 -18.94 4.20
C SER A 150 1.85 -20.01 3.84
N ASP A 151 0.62 -19.90 4.34
CA ASP A 151 -0.44 -20.89 4.14
C ASP A 151 -1.23 -20.67 2.86
N ARG A 152 -1.69 -19.42 2.60
CA ARG A 152 -2.50 -19.10 1.42
C ARG A 152 -2.44 -17.62 1.07
N PHE A 153 -2.04 -17.33 -0.16
CA PHE A 153 -2.03 -15.99 -0.74
C PHE A 153 -2.38 -15.99 -2.24
N VAL A 154 -2.64 -14.79 -2.76
CA VAL A 154 -2.65 -14.47 -4.20
C VAL A 154 -1.79 -13.21 -4.43
N ALA A 155 -1.05 -13.14 -5.53
CA ALA A 155 -0.18 -12.00 -5.84
C ALA A 155 -0.47 -11.45 -7.23
N SER A 156 -0.57 -10.12 -7.36
CA SER A 156 -0.64 -9.46 -8.67
C SER A 156 0.70 -8.86 -9.09
N PHE A 157 1.06 -9.00 -10.37
CA PHE A 157 2.31 -8.49 -10.93
C PHE A 157 2.20 -8.34 -12.46
N VAL A 158 3.25 -7.80 -13.08
CA VAL A 158 3.36 -7.68 -14.54
C VAL A 158 4.46 -8.62 -15.04
N ALA A 159 4.18 -9.34 -16.13
CA ALA A 159 5.15 -10.18 -16.83
C ALA A 159 5.23 -9.81 -18.31
N GLY A 160 6.44 -9.77 -18.84
CA GLY A 160 6.72 -9.32 -20.21
C GLY A 160 7.06 -10.46 -21.16
N PHE A 161 6.72 -10.30 -22.43
CA PHE A 161 7.24 -11.16 -23.50
C PHE A 161 8.65 -10.70 -23.91
N GLN A 162 9.40 -11.57 -24.58
CA GLN A 162 10.72 -11.25 -25.16
C GLN A 162 10.61 -10.55 -26.53
N ASP A 163 9.39 -10.33 -27.02
CA ASP A 163 9.09 -9.66 -28.28
C ASP A 163 8.26 -8.38 -28.04
N GLU A 164 7.75 -7.75 -29.10
CA GLU A 164 7.02 -6.48 -29.02
C GLU A 164 5.61 -6.58 -28.44
N ARG A 165 5.18 -7.77 -27.97
CA ARG A 165 3.86 -7.91 -27.34
C ARG A 165 3.77 -7.11 -26.06
N LYS A 166 2.57 -6.60 -25.80
CA LYS A 166 2.27 -5.90 -24.55
C LYS A 166 2.41 -6.84 -23.35
N PRO A 167 3.01 -6.39 -22.23
CA PRO A 167 3.07 -7.19 -21.01
C PRO A 167 1.68 -7.49 -20.45
N LEU A 168 1.58 -8.61 -19.74
CA LEU A 168 0.35 -9.06 -19.08
C LEU A 168 0.34 -8.62 -17.62
N VAL A 169 -0.84 -8.31 -17.09
CA VAL A 169 -1.10 -8.20 -15.65
C VAL A 169 -1.69 -9.52 -15.17
N ILE A 170 -1.08 -10.14 -14.16
CA ILE A 170 -1.38 -11.51 -13.73
C ILE A 170 -1.69 -11.53 -12.24
N ALA A 171 -2.69 -12.32 -11.82
CA ALA A 171 -3.00 -12.70 -10.44
C ALA A 171 -2.68 -14.19 -10.22
N ILE A 172 -1.54 -14.48 -9.59
CA ILE A 172 -1.08 -15.85 -9.37
C ILE A 172 -1.44 -16.36 -7.97
N PRO A 173 -2.06 -17.54 -7.83
CA PRO A 173 -2.30 -18.15 -6.53
C PRO A 173 -1.03 -18.81 -5.97
N SER A 174 -0.93 -18.83 -4.64
CA SER A 174 0.11 -19.54 -3.88
C SER A 174 0.29 -21.02 -4.23
N THR A 175 -0.74 -21.66 -4.79
CA THR A 175 -0.73 -23.09 -5.18
C THR A 175 -0.19 -23.34 -6.59
N ALA A 176 0.23 -22.30 -7.31
CA ALA A 176 0.81 -22.44 -8.64
C ALA A 176 2.09 -23.29 -8.60
N LYS A 177 2.13 -24.35 -9.42
CA LYS A 177 3.31 -25.24 -9.51
C LYS A 177 4.49 -24.46 -10.11
N GLY A 178 5.67 -24.59 -9.49
CA GLY A 178 6.88 -23.86 -9.89
C GLY A 178 7.02 -22.48 -9.23
N LEU A 179 6.02 -22.02 -8.45
CA LEU A 179 6.12 -20.80 -7.67
C LEU A 179 6.71 -21.10 -6.29
N THR A 180 7.77 -20.38 -5.93
CA THR A 180 8.39 -20.49 -4.60
C THR A 180 8.31 -19.15 -3.87
N ARG A 181 7.71 -19.15 -2.68
CA ARG A 181 7.77 -18.05 -1.71
C ARG A 181 8.99 -18.23 -0.83
N THR A 182 9.83 -17.20 -0.70
CA THR A 182 10.98 -17.25 0.22
C THR A 182 10.56 -17.08 1.69
N LYS A 183 11.53 -17.13 2.59
CA LYS A 183 11.36 -16.57 3.94
C LYS A 183 11.09 -15.06 3.86
N GLU A 184 10.51 -14.54 4.92
CA GLU A 184 10.27 -13.11 5.14
C GLU A 184 11.59 -12.35 5.11
N LEU A 185 11.55 -11.16 4.54
CA LEU A 185 12.69 -10.25 4.48
C LEU A 185 12.82 -9.53 5.82
N GLU A 186 14.06 -9.22 6.21
CA GLU A 186 14.34 -8.47 7.44
C GLU A 186 14.31 -6.97 7.15
N PHE A 187 13.46 -6.25 7.88
CA PHE A 187 13.28 -4.81 7.77
C PHE A 187 13.59 -4.10 9.07
N MET A 188 14.04 -2.84 8.98
CA MET A 188 14.26 -1.99 10.15
C MET A 188 12.95 -1.54 10.83
N ALA A 189 11.83 -1.61 10.10
CA ALA A 189 10.49 -1.23 10.50
C ALA A 189 9.47 -1.96 9.62
N LEU A 190 8.21 -2.01 10.04
CA LEU A 190 7.12 -2.69 9.32
C LEU A 190 7.40 -4.18 9.11
N GLN A 191 8.08 -4.83 10.04
CA GLN A 191 8.50 -6.22 9.89
C GLN A 191 7.30 -7.17 9.76
N GLY A 192 6.21 -6.91 10.46
CA GLY A 192 5.00 -7.72 10.57
C GLY A 192 4.05 -7.64 9.37
N THR A 193 4.60 -7.60 8.16
CA THR A 193 3.83 -7.39 6.91
C THR A 193 3.96 -8.56 5.93
N ASN A 194 4.60 -9.66 6.32
CA ASN A 194 4.78 -10.85 5.49
C ASN A 194 5.38 -10.54 4.11
N THR A 195 6.38 -9.66 4.07
CA THR A 195 7.05 -9.28 2.81
C THR A 195 8.12 -10.31 2.46
N THR A 196 7.98 -10.91 1.27
CA THR A 196 8.85 -11.98 0.78
C THR A 196 9.24 -11.75 -0.68
N ALA A 197 10.15 -12.58 -1.18
CA ALA A 197 10.37 -12.72 -2.60
C ALA A 197 9.56 -13.89 -3.17
N LEU A 198 9.15 -13.76 -4.43
CA LEU A 198 8.60 -14.84 -5.24
C LEU A 198 9.61 -15.23 -6.32
N VAL A 199 9.90 -16.51 -6.45
CA VAL A 199 10.72 -17.10 -7.51
C VAL A 199 9.81 -17.93 -8.40
N PHE A 200 9.92 -17.71 -9.71
CA PHE A 200 9.14 -18.38 -10.74
C PHE A 200 10.10 -19.29 -11.51
N ASP A 201 9.89 -20.59 -11.40
CA ASP A 201 10.63 -21.61 -12.14
C ASP A 201 9.66 -22.39 -13.01
N ASN A 202 9.62 -22.02 -14.30
CA ASN A 202 8.79 -22.63 -15.33
C ASN A 202 7.32 -22.81 -14.94
N VAL A 203 6.71 -21.76 -14.39
CA VAL A 203 5.30 -21.79 -13.95
C VAL A 203 4.39 -21.71 -15.17
N GLU A 204 3.59 -22.74 -15.41
CA GLU A 204 2.58 -22.71 -16.49
C GLU A 204 1.56 -21.58 -16.23
N LEU A 205 1.53 -20.58 -17.13
CA LEU A 205 0.59 -19.47 -17.06
C LEU A 205 -0.78 -19.95 -17.51
N LYS A 206 -1.77 -19.80 -16.64
CA LYS A 206 -3.17 -20.08 -16.95
C LYS A 206 -3.92 -18.82 -17.35
N GLU A 207 -4.85 -18.97 -18.30
CA GLU A 207 -5.69 -17.87 -18.77
C GLU A 207 -6.54 -17.28 -17.63
N GLU A 208 -7.00 -18.12 -16.71
CA GLU A 208 -7.76 -17.72 -15.52
C GLU A 208 -7.02 -16.74 -14.57
N TRP A 209 -5.69 -16.60 -14.72
CA TRP A 209 -4.86 -15.70 -13.91
C TRP A 209 -4.66 -14.34 -14.56
N ILE A 210 -4.97 -14.16 -15.84
CA ILE A 210 -4.68 -12.92 -16.56
C ILE A 210 -5.75 -11.88 -16.22
N LEU A 211 -5.34 -10.79 -15.57
CA LEU A 211 -6.20 -9.63 -15.27
C LEU A 211 -6.34 -8.70 -16.48
N SER A 212 -5.26 -8.56 -17.27
CA SER A 212 -5.25 -7.74 -18.48
C SER A 212 -4.12 -8.16 -19.41
N ASP A 213 -4.36 -8.06 -20.71
CA ASP A 213 -3.39 -8.24 -21.79
C ASP A 213 -2.70 -6.93 -22.21
N ASN A 214 -3.02 -5.82 -21.56
CA ASN A 214 -2.47 -4.49 -21.82
C ASN A 214 -2.06 -3.81 -20.51
N ALA A 215 -0.91 -4.22 -19.95
CA ALA A 215 -0.43 -3.68 -18.68
C ALA A 215 -0.30 -2.14 -18.63
N PRO A 216 0.22 -1.43 -19.66
CA PRO A 216 0.28 0.04 -19.62
C PRO A 216 -1.08 0.71 -19.44
N GLU A 217 -2.11 0.24 -20.15
CA GLU A 217 -3.47 0.77 -20.04
C GLU A 217 -4.10 0.43 -18.69
N PHE A 218 -4.02 -0.84 -18.28
CA PHE A 218 -4.57 -1.29 -17.01
C PHE A 218 -3.95 -0.53 -15.83
N LEU A 219 -2.63 -0.39 -15.80
CA LEU A 219 -1.92 0.33 -14.74
C LEU A 219 -2.18 1.84 -14.80
N ALA A 220 -2.47 2.43 -15.96
CA ALA A 220 -2.90 3.82 -16.03
C ALA A 220 -4.28 4.02 -15.39
N GLN A 221 -5.20 3.08 -15.59
CA GLN A 221 -6.54 3.11 -15.01
C GLN A 221 -6.54 2.84 -13.50
N THR A 222 -5.69 1.92 -13.00
CA THR A 222 -5.64 1.59 -11.56
C THR A 222 -4.79 2.55 -10.73
N ARG A 223 -3.92 3.35 -11.37
CA ARG A 223 -2.99 4.28 -10.69
C ARG A 223 -3.67 5.21 -9.67
N PRO A 224 -4.84 5.84 -9.95
CA PRO A 224 -5.51 6.68 -8.96
C PRO A 224 -5.89 5.91 -7.69
N ALA A 225 -6.39 4.68 -7.83
CA ALA A 225 -6.73 3.84 -6.68
C ALA A 225 -5.48 3.39 -5.92
N PHE A 226 -4.46 2.91 -6.63
CA PHE A 226 -3.19 2.48 -6.06
C PHE A 226 -2.50 3.58 -5.23
N LEU A 227 -2.31 4.77 -5.81
CA LEU A 227 -1.69 5.89 -5.11
C LEU A 227 -2.63 6.51 -4.08
N GLY A 228 -3.92 6.64 -4.40
CA GLY A 228 -4.94 7.18 -3.49
C GLY A 228 -4.97 6.42 -2.16
N LEU A 229 -5.16 5.09 -2.22
CA LEU A 229 -5.13 4.23 -1.02
C LEU A 229 -3.80 4.35 -0.26
N GLN A 230 -2.69 4.58 -0.97
CA GLN A 230 -1.36 4.74 -0.35
C GLN A 230 -1.29 5.97 0.57
N PHE A 231 -2.07 7.03 0.30
CA PHE A 231 -2.10 8.22 1.15
C PHE A 231 -2.66 7.97 2.55
N GLY A 232 -3.40 6.87 2.76
CA GLY A 232 -3.85 6.50 4.11
C GLY A 232 -2.68 6.27 5.08
N LEU A 233 -1.53 5.80 4.57
CA LEU A 233 -0.32 5.61 5.37
C LEU A 233 0.22 6.94 5.94
N PRO A 234 0.69 7.90 5.10
CA PRO A 234 1.23 9.14 5.60
C PRO A 234 0.18 10.01 6.29
N PHE A 235 -1.10 9.97 5.88
CA PHE A 235 -2.13 10.75 6.57
C PHE A 235 -2.27 10.34 8.03
N GLY A 236 -2.38 9.04 8.33
CA GLY A 236 -2.52 8.59 9.70
C GLY A 236 -1.26 8.86 10.54
N LEU A 237 -0.08 8.66 9.94
CA LEU A 237 1.18 8.96 10.62
C LEU A 237 1.31 10.45 10.96
N VAL A 238 1.03 11.35 10.01
CA VAL A 238 1.13 12.80 10.21
C VAL A 238 0.06 13.29 11.19
N GLU A 239 -1.20 12.84 11.06
CA GLU A 239 -2.28 13.18 12.00
C GLU A 239 -1.89 12.84 13.45
N THR A 240 -1.38 11.64 13.68
CA THR A 240 -0.95 11.21 15.02
C THR A 240 0.24 12.04 15.53
N SER A 241 1.23 12.30 14.67
CA SER A 241 2.41 13.07 15.04
C SER A 241 2.04 14.53 15.38
N LEU A 242 1.16 15.16 14.60
CA LEU A 242 0.65 16.50 14.88
C LEU A 242 -0.14 16.56 16.18
N ALA A 243 -0.94 15.54 16.49
CA ALA A 243 -1.67 15.46 17.76
C ALA A 243 -0.71 15.30 18.96
N GLU A 244 0.40 14.58 18.83
CA GLU A 244 1.42 14.50 19.87
C GLU A 244 2.19 15.83 20.05
N ILE A 245 2.51 16.52 18.95
CA ILE A 245 3.13 17.86 19.00
C ILE A 245 2.21 18.85 19.71
N GLU A 246 0.91 18.83 19.40
CA GLU A 246 -0.11 19.75 19.94
C GLU A 246 -0.12 19.74 21.47
N LYS A 247 0.01 18.56 22.10
CA LYS A 247 0.08 18.41 23.56
C LYS A 247 1.22 19.20 24.20
N SER A 248 2.27 19.51 23.44
CA SER A 248 3.44 20.25 23.92
C SER A 248 3.36 21.77 23.72
N LEU A 249 2.45 22.25 22.86
CA LEU A 249 2.44 23.66 22.42
C LEU A 249 2.17 24.65 23.56
N SER A 250 1.41 24.24 24.58
CA SER A 250 1.14 25.07 25.76
C SER A 250 2.40 25.50 26.53
N PHE A 251 3.46 24.67 26.50
CA PHE A 251 4.75 24.96 27.15
C PHE A 251 5.92 25.09 26.14
N ARG A 252 5.65 24.91 24.85
CA ARG A 252 6.59 25.12 23.73
C ARG A 252 5.96 25.98 22.61
N PRO A 253 5.51 27.21 22.91
CA PRO A 253 4.76 28.03 21.96
C PRO A 253 5.57 28.45 20.73
N MET A 254 6.90 28.37 20.78
CA MET A 254 7.76 28.63 19.62
C MET A 254 7.55 27.64 18.46
N LEU A 255 7.01 26.44 18.72
CA LEU A 255 6.73 25.43 17.70
C LEU A 255 5.37 25.62 17.01
N SER A 256 4.51 26.52 17.51
CA SER A 256 3.12 26.64 17.05
C SER A 256 3.00 27.05 15.58
N ALA A 257 3.89 27.92 15.10
CA ALA A 257 3.87 28.36 13.70
C ALA A 257 4.23 27.21 12.74
N GLU A 258 5.27 26.44 13.06
CA GLU A 258 5.72 25.30 12.27
C GLU A 258 4.69 24.15 12.30
N TRP A 259 4.06 23.93 13.45
CA TRP A 259 2.93 22.99 13.59
C TRP A 259 1.75 23.39 12.71
N GLN A 260 1.36 24.67 12.74
CA GLN A 260 0.25 25.16 11.92
C GLN A 260 0.56 25.05 10.42
N GLU A 261 1.81 25.32 9.99
CA GLU A 261 2.23 25.12 8.60
C GLU A 261 2.00 23.66 8.16
N GLN A 262 2.35 22.68 9.01
CA GLN A 262 2.16 21.26 8.67
C GLN A 262 0.69 20.85 8.68
N VAL A 263 -0.13 21.40 9.58
CA VAL A 263 -1.59 21.21 9.59
C VAL A 263 -2.20 21.71 8.29
N ASP A 264 -1.84 22.92 7.87
CA ASP A 264 -2.37 23.56 6.66
C ASP A 264 -1.94 22.79 5.41
N ALA A 265 -0.66 22.38 5.33
CA ALA A 265 -0.14 21.59 4.23
C ALA A 265 -0.81 20.21 4.12
N LEU A 266 -1.04 19.51 5.23
CA LEU A 266 -1.76 18.24 5.25
C LEU A 266 -3.20 18.40 4.74
N ASN A 267 -3.88 19.46 5.15
CA ASN A 267 -5.25 19.75 4.75
C ASN A 267 -5.36 20.10 3.26
N ASP A 268 -4.43 20.90 2.72
CA ASP A 268 -4.36 21.19 1.28
C ASP A 268 -4.21 19.92 0.45
N ILE A 269 -3.24 19.06 0.84
CA ILE A 269 -2.97 17.78 0.19
C ILE A 269 -4.22 16.89 0.17
N LYS A 270 -4.90 16.75 1.33
CA LYS A 270 -6.15 15.97 1.42
C LYS A 270 -7.23 16.52 0.51
N ASN A 271 -7.42 17.84 0.51
CA ASN A 271 -8.43 18.49 -0.33
C ASN A 271 -8.15 18.26 -1.81
N ARG A 272 -6.92 18.48 -2.27
CA ARG A 272 -6.53 18.26 -3.68
C ARG A 272 -6.67 16.80 -4.09
N LEU A 273 -6.24 15.87 -3.24
CA LEU A 273 -6.39 14.44 -3.49
C LEU A 273 -7.86 14.04 -3.56
N PHE A 274 -8.67 14.40 -2.58
CA PHE A 274 -10.07 13.96 -2.51
C PHE A 274 -10.93 14.61 -3.60
N ASN A 275 -10.70 15.88 -3.92
CA ASN A 275 -11.39 16.53 -5.03
C ASN A 275 -11.06 15.84 -6.36
N GLY A 276 -9.78 15.58 -6.63
CA GLY A 276 -9.38 14.89 -7.86
C GLY A 276 -9.79 13.41 -7.93
N LEU A 277 -10.00 12.73 -6.79
CA LEU A 277 -10.52 11.36 -6.79
C LEU A 277 -12.04 11.29 -6.94
N ASN A 278 -12.76 12.34 -6.54
CA ASN A 278 -14.22 12.45 -6.71
C ASN A 278 -14.62 12.93 -8.11
N GLU A 279 -13.68 13.45 -8.89
CA GLU A 279 -13.88 13.78 -10.30
C GLU A 279 -13.49 12.58 -11.17
N ASP A 280 -14.48 11.95 -11.79
CA ASP A 280 -14.30 10.73 -12.58
C ASP A 280 -13.21 10.91 -13.66
N GLY A 281 -12.18 10.06 -13.58
CA GLY A 281 -11.09 10.04 -14.54
C GLY A 281 -10.08 11.20 -14.43
N TYR A 282 -10.24 12.15 -13.50
CA TYR A 282 -9.36 13.31 -13.40
C TYR A 282 -7.89 12.93 -13.28
N PHE A 283 -7.53 12.05 -12.34
CA PHE A 283 -6.13 11.62 -12.18
C PHE A 283 -5.64 10.60 -13.22
N VAL A 284 -6.54 10.01 -14.00
CA VAL A 284 -6.16 9.24 -15.19
C VAL A 284 -5.67 10.20 -16.27
N CYS A 285 -6.39 11.31 -16.49
CA CYS A 285 -6.05 12.36 -17.44
C CYS A 285 -4.90 13.27 -16.96
N ASN A 286 -4.79 13.48 -15.64
CA ASN A 286 -3.85 14.39 -15.00
C ASN A 286 -2.92 13.68 -14.01
N PRO A 287 -2.17 12.63 -14.43
CA PRO A 287 -1.36 11.83 -13.49
C PRO A 287 -0.24 12.65 -12.83
N LYS A 288 0.25 13.70 -13.49
CA LYS A 288 1.27 14.61 -12.93
C LYS A 288 0.80 15.29 -11.65
N GLU A 289 -0.48 15.66 -11.55
CA GLU A 289 -1.03 16.29 -10.35
C GLU A 289 -1.05 15.32 -9.16
N LEU A 290 -1.40 14.04 -9.40
CA LEU A 290 -1.32 13.00 -8.38
C LEU A 290 0.11 12.77 -7.89
N PHE A 291 1.08 12.80 -8.80
CA PHE A 291 2.50 12.65 -8.47
C PHE A 291 3.03 13.80 -7.62
N LYS A 292 2.65 15.05 -7.95
CA LYS A 292 3.01 16.24 -7.15
C LYS A 292 2.50 16.10 -5.72
N VAL A 293 1.22 15.82 -5.54
CA VAL A 293 0.60 15.64 -4.22
C VAL A 293 1.28 14.48 -3.45
N ARG A 294 1.68 13.41 -4.17
CA ARG A 294 2.39 12.26 -3.57
C ARG A 294 3.82 12.59 -3.12
N ILE A 295 4.49 13.50 -3.81
CA ILE A 295 5.81 14.02 -3.40
C ILE A 295 5.66 14.96 -2.20
N GLU A 296 4.71 15.90 -2.27
CA GLU A 296 4.47 16.90 -1.21
C GLU A 296 4.17 16.24 0.14
N ILE A 297 3.36 15.18 0.18
CA ILE A 297 3.07 14.48 1.44
C ILE A 297 4.32 13.84 2.08
N VAL A 298 5.31 13.43 1.28
CA VAL A 298 6.60 12.92 1.81
C VAL A 298 7.36 14.04 2.52
N ASP A 299 7.33 15.24 1.95
CA ASP A 299 8.00 16.39 2.54
C ASP A 299 7.29 16.82 3.85
N VAL A 300 5.95 16.77 3.90
CA VAL A 300 5.16 17.00 5.13
C VAL A 300 5.48 15.95 6.20
N VAL A 301 5.57 14.67 5.84
CA VAL A 301 5.98 13.60 6.78
C VAL A 301 7.34 13.90 7.39
N ALA A 302 8.34 14.22 6.57
CA ALA A 302 9.70 14.48 7.04
C ALA A 302 9.77 15.68 7.99
N LYS A 303 9.09 16.79 7.65
CA LYS A 303 9.00 17.98 8.49
C LYS A 303 8.27 17.70 9.80
N THR A 304 7.13 17.00 9.74
CA THR A 304 6.30 16.71 10.92
C THR A 304 7.03 15.82 11.92
N ILE A 305 7.69 14.76 11.46
CA ILE A 305 8.40 13.83 12.34
C ILE A 305 9.62 14.48 12.99
N LEU A 306 10.32 15.36 12.28
CA LEU A 306 11.38 16.17 12.87
C LEU A 306 10.82 17.15 13.93
N LEU A 307 9.68 17.77 13.66
CA LEU A 307 9.00 18.65 14.60
C LEU A 307 8.54 17.89 15.86
N GLU A 308 8.07 16.65 15.72
CA GLU A 308 7.69 15.79 16.85
C GLU A 308 8.91 15.43 17.73
N LEU A 309 10.07 15.19 17.11
CA LEU A 309 11.32 15.01 17.86
C LEU A 309 11.66 16.25 18.71
N GLN A 310 11.53 17.44 18.12
CA GLN A 310 11.79 18.71 18.83
C GLN A 310 10.78 18.96 19.95
N ALA A 311 9.51 18.63 19.72
CA ALA A 311 8.42 18.73 20.70
C ALA A 311 8.61 17.77 21.88
N SER A 312 8.98 16.51 21.60
CA SER A 312 9.21 15.48 22.62
C SER A 312 10.51 15.70 23.41
N GLY A 313 11.51 16.36 22.81
CA GLY A 313 12.83 16.58 23.42
C GLY A 313 13.53 15.26 23.75
N GLY A 314 14.39 15.28 24.78
CA GLY A 314 15.17 14.09 25.15
C GLY A 314 14.33 12.86 25.52
N LYS A 315 13.07 13.05 25.96
CA LYS A 315 12.16 11.94 26.29
C LYS A 315 11.85 11.07 25.06
N GLY A 316 11.64 11.68 23.89
CA GLY A 316 11.37 10.94 22.65
C GLY A 316 12.52 10.03 22.21
N TYR A 317 13.73 10.25 22.73
CA TYR A 317 14.90 9.42 22.43
C TYR A 317 15.08 8.23 23.39
N LEU A 318 14.23 8.09 24.41
CA LEU A 318 14.31 6.99 25.37
C LEU A 318 13.58 5.74 24.86
N LYS A 319 14.20 4.57 25.00
CA LYS A 319 13.55 3.27 24.70
C LYS A 319 12.30 3.01 25.55
N SER A 320 12.23 3.60 26.74
CA SER A 320 11.08 3.49 27.65
C SER A 320 9.94 4.45 27.30
N ASP A 321 10.10 5.30 26.27
CA ASP A 321 9.04 6.19 25.86
C ASP A 321 7.85 5.41 25.27
N THR A 322 6.66 5.74 25.75
CA THR A 322 5.41 5.06 25.37
C THR A 322 4.55 5.88 24.42
N SER A 323 5.04 7.04 23.94
CA SER A 323 4.28 7.87 22.97
C SER A 323 4.17 7.23 21.58
N GLY A 324 5.01 6.22 21.31
CA GLY A 324 5.14 5.59 19.99
C GLY A 324 6.01 6.38 19.02
N PHE A 325 6.65 7.47 19.44
CA PHE A 325 7.47 8.32 18.57
C PHE A 325 8.63 7.54 17.92
N SER A 326 9.37 6.73 18.68
CA SER A 326 10.48 5.95 18.10
C SER A 326 10.01 5.02 16.97
N ARG A 327 8.79 4.48 17.07
CA ARG A 327 8.18 3.68 16.02
C ARG A 327 7.85 4.54 14.80
N ARG A 328 7.08 5.62 15.00
CA ARG A 328 6.72 6.57 13.93
C ARG A 328 7.95 7.11 13.20
N TRP A 329 9.05 7.38 13.92
CA TRP A 329 10.31 7.82 13.33
C TRP A 329 10.89 6.79 12.35
N LYS A 330 10.96 5.51 12.76
CA LYS A 330 11.44 4.42 11.88
C LYS A 330 10.48 4.18 10.71
N GLU A 331 9.18 4.12 11.00
CA GLU A 331 8.10 3.91 10.03
C GLU A 331 8.05 5.02 8.98
N ALA A 332 8.27 6.28 9.36
CA ALA A 332 8.27 7.43 8.44
C ALA A 332 9.36 7.34 7.37
N ALA A 333 10.51 6.72 7.67
CA ALA A 333 11.60 6.53 6.71
C ALA A 333 11.21 5.61 5.54
N PHE A 334 10.12 4.83 5.67
CA PHE A 334 9.60 3.98 4.60
C PHE A 334 8.80 4.78 3.54
N LEU A 335 8.14 5.85 3.93
CA LEU A 335 7.20 6.60 3.07
C LEU A 335 7.83 7.25 1.81
N PRO A 336 9.10 7.71 1.82
CA PRO A 336 9.80 8.15 0.61
C PRO A 336 10.16 7.02 -0.35
N VAL A 337 10.31 5.78 0.12
CA VAL A 337 10.87 4.65 -0.65
C VAL A 337 9.82 3.64 -1.12
N VAL A 338 8.63 3.63 -0.52
CA VAL A 338 7.51 2.81 -1.01
C VAL A 338 7.17 3.19 -2.45
N THR A 339 6.98 2.18 -3.32
CA THR A 339 6.78 2.42 -4.75
C THR A 339 5.42 3.08 -5.03
N PRO A 340 5.37 4.09 -5.93
CA PRO A 340 6.51 4.75 -6.57
C PRO A 340 7.20 5.69 -5.59
N SER A 341 8.52 5.52 -5.44
CA SER A 341 9.32 6.33 -4.53
C SER A 341 9.29 7.81 -4.95
N ALA A 342 9.54 8.70 -3.99
CA ALA A 342 9.57 10.14 -4.26
C ALA A 342 10.62 10.50 -5.35
N VAL A 343 11.75 9.79 -5.40
CA VAL A 343 12.78 9.97 -6.43
C VAL A 343 12.26 9.55 -7.81
N GLN A 344 11.59 8.39 -7.91
CA GLN A 344 10.98 7.94 -9.17
C GLN A 344 9.95 8.94 -9.68
N LEU A 345 9.08 9.45 -8.82
CA LEU A 345 8.08 10.43 -9.21
C LEU A 345 8.71 11.75 -9.68
N ARG A 346 9.77 12.23 -9.02
CA ARG A 346 10.53 13.42 -9.45
C ARG A 346 11.19 13.20 -10.82
N LEU A 347 11.75 12.02 -11.09
CA LEU A 347 12.30 11.66 -12.40
C LEU A 347 11.23 11.67 -13.50
N VAL A 348 10.07 11.06 -13.23
CA VAL A 348 8.94 11.05 -14.17
C VAL A 348 8.47 12.49 -14.46
N LEU A 349 8.38 13.35 -13.44
CA LEU A 349 7.99 14.76 -13.64
C LEU A 349 9.03 15.58 -14.40
N ALA A 350 10.32 15.26 -14.29
CA ALA A 350 11.40 15.97 -14.99
C ALA A 350 11.52 15.58 -16.47
N ASN A 351 11.14 14.35 -16.83
CA ASN A 351 11.28 13.79 -18.17
C ASN A 351 10.03 13.98 -19.06
N CYS A 352 9.02 14.73 -18.60
CA CYS A 352 7.71 14.83 -19.26
C CYS A 352 7.22 16.25 -19.46
#